data_AF-A0A1G0H1A6-F1
#
_entry.id   AF-A0A1G0H1A6-F1
#
_cell.length_a   1.000
_cell.length_b   1.000
_cell.length_c   1.000
_cell.angle_alpha   90.00
_cell.angle_beta   90.00
_cell.angle_gamma   90.00
#
_symmetry.space_group_name_H-M   'P 1'
#
loop_
_entity.id
_entity.type
_entity.pdbx_description
1 polymer ?
#
loop_
_entity_poly.entity_id
_entity_poly.type
_entity_poly.pdbx_seq_one_letter_code
_entity_poly.pdbx_strand_id
1 'polypeptide(L)'
;MRDRVNKNDIILYNDEIICEWQDKLTEIQQTIANHDRAIAEANRIISNLNAKIHPVEASIRDVKAKIVPREVFLHAKREHQNRHYHYFDYNNYNMLDSRDPELTTLRSQANHLIAQKEPWVAARGEKEELVRQCNAENNRLKQQQDFIAFHIPRAETFMANLRNKPEDFFSQFKSTVINQFGQYEKEHPFSQSEIVRWCLSNIENKIDGILESNHLEEKNRAYQLHYACLCGFLWYLLDEVERENNAANCSFANMLMGFLQEAHIADQGDLPNELVTGLSVRNQFMFFRNKNRELYLEMDINKLHEDEHQAYQRAYQDFQHICDSKLQNDYPLLYEPARCLLSNTAEKKAAQPADFKSYTTSLKAGKAVFLYVSEQIRDEDYDPDALSNIAVLADKADGAPSPKKKLGGVLLGILGAALITMSVCAVLASFAVASPFSIIGIAIGTTLLAQSLSISMGGVGLVALGGGMGLFAHGTRHGLSKSLKQCAKAGQQLEENKRSFQEFTVWA
;
A
#
# COMPACT_ATOMS: atom_id res chain seq x y z
N MET A 1 8.16 9.28 -9.58
CA MET A 1 6.80 9.33 -10.13
C MET A 1 6.25 7.90 -10.17
N ARG A 2 5.97 7.31 -8.99
CA ARG A 2 5.38 5.97 -8.88
C ARG A 2 3.91 6.13 -8.52
N ASP A 3 3.06 5.40 -9.24
CA ASP A 3 1.70 4.99 -8.92
C ASP A 3 0.75 6.11 -8.46
N ARG A 4 0.42 7.04 -9.37
CA ARG A 4 -0.84 7.77 -9.25
C ARG A 4 -1.94 6.91 -9.86
N VAL A 5 -2.95 6.60 -9.07
CA VAL A 5 -4.20 6.02 -9.55
C VAL A 5 -4.79 6.96 -10.60
N ASN A 6 -5.13 6.45 -11.79
CA ASN A 6 -5.58 7.27 -12.90
C ASN A 6 -7.04 7.71 -12.69
N LYS A 7 -7.32 9.00 -12.89
CA LYS A 7 -8.68 9.57 -12.83
C LYS A 7 -9.66 8.87 -13.80
N ASN A 8 -9.13 8.27 -14.87
CA ASN A 8 -9.93 7.60 -15.89
C ASN A 8 -10.32 6.15 -15.55
N ASP A 9 -9.80 5.59 -14.45
CA ASP A 9 -10.02 4.18 -14.08
C ASP A 9 -11.18 4.00 -13.08
N ILE A 10 -12.02 5.03 -12.90
CA ILE A 10 -13.18 4.96 -12.01
C ILE A 10 -14.27 4.12 -12.66
N ILE A 11 -14.63 3.03 -11.98
CA ILE A 11 -15.74 2.18 -12.38
C ILE A 11 -17.03 2.86 -11.94
N LEU A 12 -17.89 3.19 -12.91
CA LEU A 12 -19.18 3.83 -12.66
C LEU A 12 -20.23 2.76 -12.41
N TYR A 13 -21.03 2.91 -11.35
CA TYR A 13 -22.14 2.02 -11.04
C TYR A 13 -23.46 2.72 -11.34
N ASN A 14 -24.27 2.08 -12.18
CA ASN A 14 -25.62 2.50 -12.56
C ASN A 14 -26.39 1.27 -13.08
N ASP A 15 -27.69 1.38 -13.31
CA ASP A 15 -28.48 0.23 -13.79
C ASP A 15 -28.08 -0.23 -15.19
N GLU A 16 -27.65 0.69 -16.06
CA GLU A 16 -27.29 0.40 -17.45
C GLU A 16 -26.07 -0.54 -17.48
N ILE A 17 -25.01 -0.20 -16.75
CA ILE A 17 -23.81 -1.03 -16.67
C ILE A 17 -24.06 -2.36 -15.97
N ILE A 18 -24.99 -2.41 -14.99
CA ILE A 18 -25.39 -3.66 -14.35
C ILE A 18 -26.05 -4.59 -15.39
N CYS A 19 -27.00 -4.07 -16.17
CA CYS A 19 -27.64 -4.82 -17.26
C CYS A 19 -26.63 -5.26 -18.32
N GLU A 20 -25.76 -4.35 -18.78
CA GLU A 20 -24.70 -4.67 -19.75
C GLU A 20 -23.77 -5.78 -19.24
N TRP A 21 -23.40 -5.73 -17.97
CA TRP A 21 -22.56 -6.75 -17.34
C TRP A 21 -23.28 -8.09 -17.17
N GLN A 22 -24.57 -8.10 -16.84
CA GLN A 22 -25.37 -9.34 -16.76
C GLN A 22 -25.50 -10.02 -18.14
N ASP A 23 -25.76 -9.24 -19.19
CA ASP A 23 -25.81 -9.74 -20.56
C ASP A 23 -24.44 -10.29 -21.00
N LYS A 24 -23.38 -9.54 -20.73
CA LYS A 24 -22.01 -9.93 -21.06
C LYS A 24 -21.54 -11.16 -20.28
N LEU A 25 -21.94 -11.30 -19.02
CA LEU A 25 -21.66 -12.48 -18.22
C LEU A 25 -22.28 -13.73 -18.85
N THR A 26 -23.52 -13.62 -19.33
CA THR A 26 -24.23 -14.70 -20.01
C THR A 26 -23.54 -15.07 -21.32
N GLU A 27 -23.14 -14.09 -22.13
CA GLU A 27 -22.39 -14.28 -23.37
C GLU A 27 -21.04 -14.98 -23.14
N ILE A 28 -20.29 -14.54 -22.12
CA ILE A 28 -19.00 -15.12 -21.73
C ILE A 28 -19.18 -16.59 -21.34
N GLN A 29 -20.16 -16.89 -20.46
CA GLN A 29 -20.43 -18.24 -20.01
C GLN A 29 -20.81 -19.17 -21.17
N GLN A 30 -21.63 -18.70 -22.11
CA GLN A 30 -21.99 -19.47 -23.30
C GLN A 30 -20.78 -19.73 -24.20
N THR A 31 -19.91 -18.73 -24.37
CA THR A 31 -18.68 -18.85 -25.17
C THR A 31 -17.70 -19.85 -24.55
N ILE A 32 -17.47 -19.79 -23.24
CA ILE A 32 -16.63 -20.76 -22.52
C ILE A 32 -17.21 -22.17 -22.69
N ALA A 33 -18.53 -22.35 -22.54
CA ALA A 33 -19.16 -23.66 -22.71
C ALA A 33 -19.07 -24.19 -24.16
N ASN A 34 -19.07 -23.31 -25.17
CA ASN A 34 -18.82 -23.68 -26.57
C ASN A 34 -17.37 -24.13 -26.77
N HIS A 35 -16.40 -23.38 -26.24
CA HIS A 35 -14.98 -23.74 -26.30
C HIS A 35 -14.70 -25.06 -25.58
N ASP A 36 -15.27 -25.29 -24.40
CA ASP A 36 -15.07 -26.52 -23.65
C ASP A 36 -15.59 -27.74 -24.43
N ARG A 37 -16.74 -27.61 -25.12
CA ARG A 37 -17.24 -28.64 -26.05
C ARG A 37 -16.30 -28.85 -27.25
N ALA A 38 -15.79 -27.78 -27.84
CA ALA A 38 -14.86 -27.86 -28.96
C ALA A 38 -13.53 -28.52 -28.56
N ILE A 39 -13.00 -28.19 -27.38
CA ILE A 39 -11.81 -28.80 -26.80
C ILE A 39 -12.03 -30.29 -26.53
N ALA A 40 -13.17 -30.67 -25.94
CA ALA A 40 -13.49 -32.07 -25.68
C ALA A 40 -13.53 -32.90 -26.98
N GLU A 41 -14.16 -32.37 -28.03
CA GLU A 41 -14.20 -33.05 -29.34
C GLU A 41 -12.82 -33.11 -30.00
N ALA A 42 -12.05 -32.02 -29.96
CA ALA A 42 -10.68 -32.00 -30.49
C ALA A 42 -9.78 -33.02 -29.78
N ASN A 43 -9.85 -33.12 -28.45
CA ASN A 43 -9.12 -34.11 -27.67
C ASN A 43 -9.51 -35.55 -28.02
N ARG A 44 -10.80 -35.81 -28.27
CA ARG A 44 -11.28 -37.12 -28.76
C ARG A 44 -10.67 -37.46 -30.12
N ILE A 45 -10.64 -36.50 -31.05
CA ILE A 45 -10.03 -36.67 -32.37
C ILE A 45 -8.51 -36.89 -32.26
N ILE A 46 -7.82 -36.11 -31.43
CA ILE A 46 -6.37 -36.26 -31.18
C ILE A 46 -6.07 -37.66 -30.66
N SER A 47 -6.85 -38.17 -29.70
CA SER A 47 -6.69 -39.52 -29.16
C SER A 47 -6.83 -40.58 -30.26
N ASN A 48 -7.85 -40.46 -31.10
CA ASN A 48 -8.07 -41.37 -32.23
C ASN A 48 -6.93 -41.29 -33.28
N LEU A 49 -6.41 -40.10 -33.55
CA LEU A 49 -5.28 -39.91 -34.46
C LEU A 49 -3.99 -40.51 -33.89
N ASN A 50 -3.72 -40.32 -32.60
CA ASN A 50 -2.57 -40.93 -31.93
C ASN A 50 -2.64 -42.47 -31.97
N ALA A 51 -3.84 -43.06 -31.82
CA ALA A 51 -4.04 -44.50 -31.98
C ALA A 51 -3.70 -45.02 -33.40
N LYS A 52 -3.82 -44.17 -34.44
CA LYS A 52 -3.40 -44.50 -35.82
C LYS A 52 -1.92 -44.22 -36.08
N ILE A 53 -1.39 -43.13 -35.53
CA ILE A 53 -0.02 -42.66 -35.74
C ILE A 53 0.99 -43.58 -35.05
N HIS A 54 0.76 -43.95 -33.78
CA HIS A 54 1.75 -44.69 -32.99
C HIS A 54 2.15 -46.06 -33.57
N PRO A 55 1.22 -46.90 -34.07
CA PRO A 55 1.59 -48.15 -34.72
C PRO A 55 2.45 -47.93 -35.97
N VAL A 56 2.09 -46.96 -36.82
CA VAL A 56 2.85 -46.63 -38.04
C VAL A 56 4.23 -46.07 -37.69
N GLU A 57 4.36 -45.24 -36.67
CA GLU A 57 5.65 -44.78 -36.17
C GLU A 57 6.53 -45.92 -35.65
N ALA A 58 5.94 -46.91 -34.97
CA ALA A 58 6.66 -48.11 -34.56
C ALA A 58 7.15 -48.92 -35.77
N SER A 59 6.32 -49.10 -36.80
CA SER A 59 6.71 -49.76 -38.04
C SER A 59 7.80 -48.99 -38.79
N ILE A 60 7.74 -47.66 -38.84
CA ILE A 60 8.82 -46.83 -39.43
C ILE A 60 10.13 -47.05 -38.68
N ARG A 61 10.10 -47.08 -37.33
CA ARG A 61 11.30 -47.34 -36.52
C ARG A 61 11.88 -48.73 -36.80
N ASP A 62 11.05 -49.76 -36.88
CA ASP A 62 11.48 -51.13 -37.20
C ASP A 62 12.13 -51.22 -38.59
N VAL A 63 11.49 -50.64 -39.61
CA VAL A 63 12.05 -50.61 -40.98
C VAL A 63 13.36 -49.83 -41.02
N LYS A 64 13.45 -48.67 -40.36
CA LYS A 64 14.70 -47.89 -40.27
C LYS A 64 15.81 -48.63 -39.53
N ALA A 65 15.48 -49.39 -38.49
CA ALA A 65 16.45 -50.22 -37.77
C ALA A 65 17.02 -51.35 -38.63
N LYS A 66 16.30 -51.80 -39.66
CA LYS A 66 16.79 -52.78 -40.66
C LYS A 66 17.64 -52.14 -41.76
N ILE A 67 17.44 -50.85 -42.04
CA ILE A 67 18.22 -50.10 -43.03
C ILE A 67 19.67 -49.91 -42.58
N VAL A 68 19.90 -49.46 -41.34
CA VAL A 68 21.25 -49.10 -40.86
C VAL A 68 22.25 -50.28 -40.90
N PRO A 69 21.95 -51.48 -40.37
CA PRO A 69 22.85 -52.63 -40.48
C PRO A 69 23.11 -53.04 -41.92
N ARG A 70 22.11 -52.90 -42.81
CA ARG A 70 22.25 -53.22 -44.22
C ARG A 70 23.18 -52.23 -44.93
N GLU A 71 23.07 -50.95 -44.63
CA GLU A 71 23.99 -49.92 -45.12
C GLU A 71 25.42 -50.20 -44.64
N VAL A 72 25.62 -50.48 -43.35
CA VAL A 72 26.93 -50.84 -42.78
C VAL A 72 27.53 -52.10 -43.44
N PHE A 73 26.71 -53.14 -43.64
CA PHE A 73 27.15 -54.37 -44.33
C PHE A 73 27.59 -54.08 -45.77
N LEU A 74 26.83 -53.27 -46.51
CA LEU A 74 27.19 -52.88 -47.87
C LEU A 74 28.48 -52.05 -47.90
N HIS A 75 28.69 -51.15 -46.94
CA HIS A 75 29.93 -50.39 -46.78
C HIS A 75 31.14 -51.30 -46.46
N ALA A 76 31.01 -52.23 -45.52
CA ALA A 76 32.07 -53.19 -45.19
C ALA A 76 32.41 -54.09 -46.38
N LYS A 77 31.39 -54.57 -47.12
CA LYS A 77 31.58 -55.34 -48.36
C LYS A 77 32.34 -54.54 -49.43
N ARG A 78 32.08 -53.22 -49.57
CA ARG A 78 32.83 -52.33 -50.46
C ARG A 78 34.30 -52.21 -50.04
N GLU A 79 34.59 -52.04 -48.75
CA GLU A 79 35.97 -51.95 -48.26
C GLU A 79 36.77 -53.25 -48.49
N HIS A 80 36.14 -54.40 -48.28
CA HIS A 80 36.77 -55.70 -48.57
C HIS A 80 37.03 -55.90 -50.06
N GLN A 81 36.13 -55.46 -50.94
CA GLN A 81 36.34 -55.53 -52.40
C GLN A 81 37.43 -54.56 -52.89
N ASN A 82 37.51 -53.35 -52.33
CA ASN A 82 38.55 -52.37 -52.67
C ASN A 82 39.96 -52.79 -52.23
N ARG A 83 40.11 -53.66 -51.21
CA ARG A 83 41.42 -54.20 -50.79
C ARG A 83 41.94 -55.33 -51.69
N HIS A 84 41.19 -55.80 -52.69
CA HIS A 84 41.58 -56.91 -53.57
C HIS A 84 41.74 -56.51 -55.04
N TYR A 85 41.61 -55.23 -55.39
CA TYR A 85 41.84 -54.73 -56.75
C TYR A 85 42.73 -53.49 -56.74
N HIS A 86 44.03 -53.69 -56.95
CA HIS A 86 44.82 -52.70 -57.67
C HIS A 86 44.61 -52.94 -59.17
N TYR A 87 44.36 -51.86 -59.91
CA TYR A 87 44.32 -51.77 -61.38
C TYR A 87 42.99 -52.16 -62.09
N PHE A 88 42.04 -51.22 -62.17
CA PHE A 88 41.50 -50.61 -63.41
C PHE A 88 40.16 -49.87 -63.18
N ASP A 89 40.05 -48.73 -63.88
CA ASP A 89 38.89 -47.90 -64.20
C ASP A 89 38.07 -47.17 -63.12
N TYR A 90 38.35 -45.87 -63.05
CA TYR A 90 37.47 -44.81 -62.57
C TYR A 90 36.25 -44.71 -63.50
N ASN A 91 35.11 -45.32 -63.15
CA ASN A 91 33.80 -44.80 -63.62
C ASN A 91 32.54 -45.39 -62.96
N ASN A 92 32.62 -46.22 -61.92
CA ASN A 92 31.43 -46.93 -61.40
C ASN A 92 31.12 -46.73 -59.91
N TYR A 93 31.65 -45.67 -59.29
CA TYR A 93 31.58 -45.48 -57.84
C TYR A 93 30.25 -44.90 -57.31
N ASN A 94 29.37 -44.40 -58.19
CA ASN A 94 28.08 -43.80 -57.81
C ASN A 94 26.84 -44.70 -58.03
N MET A 95 26.99 -45.94 -58.52
CA MET A 95 25.85 -46.78 -58.96
C MET A 95 25.47 -47.97 -58.05
N LEU A 96 26.18 -48.20 -56.93
CA LEU A 96 25.94 -49.37 -56.07
C LEU A 96 25.08 -49.08 -54.83
N ASP A 97 24.83 -47.81 -54.48
CA ASP A 97 23.88 -47.47 -53.41
C ASP A 97 22.42 -47.58 -53.86
N SER A 98 22.20 -47.47 -55.17
CA SER A 98 20.91 -47.51 -55.86
C SER A 98 20.55 -48.87 -56.46
N ARG A 99 21.37 -49.91 -56.23
CA ARG A 99 21.20 -51.26 -56.84
C ARG A 99 21.02 -52.42 -55.85
N ASP A 100 21.07 -52.20 -54.54
CA ASP A 100 20.68 -53.25 -53.58
C ASP A 100 19.13 -53.33 -53.52
N PRO A 101 18.50 -54.41 -54.02
CA PRO A 101 17.04 -54.48 -54.13
C PRO A 101 16.36 -54.47 -52.76
N GLU A 102 17.02 -55.04 -51.75
CA GLU A 102 16.53 -55.13 -50.38
C GLU A 102 16.54 -53.76 -49.69
N LEU A 103 17.65 -53.02 -49.77
CA LEU A 103 17.75 -51.64 -49.27
C LEU A 103 16.76 -50.70 -49.99
N THR A 104 16.59 -50.86 -51.31
CA THR A 104 15.62 -50.08 -52.10
C THR A 104 14.19 -50.37 -51.64
N THR A 105 13.88 -51.64 -51.38
CA THR A 105 12.57 -52.07 -50.86
C THR A 105 12.30 -51.52 -49.46
N LEU A 106 13.27 -51.60 -48.55
CA LEU A 106 13.14 -51.06 -47.19
C LEU A 106 12.98 -49.53 -47.19
N ARG A 107 13.74 -48.82 -48.03
CA ARG A 107 13.59 -47.36 -48.22
C ARG A 107 12.22 -47.00 -48.78
N SER A 108 11.73 -47.73 -49.79
CA SER A 108 10.39 -47.54 -50.34
C SER A 108 9.29 -47.80 -49.30
N GLN A 109 9.44 -48.85 -48.49
CA GLN A 109 8.50 -49.19 -47.41
C GLN A 109 8.47 -48.09 -46.34
N ALA A 110 9.64 -47.59 -45.92
CA ALA A 110 9.73 -46.48 -44.98
C ALA A 110 9.05 -45.21 -45.53
N ASN A 111 9.30 -44.87 -46.79
CA ASN A 111 8.69 -43.71 -47.44
C ASN A 111 7.17 -43.84 -47.56
N HIS A 112 6.66 -45.03 -47.89
CA HIS A 112 5.23 -45.29 -47.92
C HIS A 112 4.56 -45.10 -46.56
N LEU A 113 5.16 -45.65 -45.49
CA LEU A 113 4.66 -45.47 -44.12
C LEU A 113 4.72 -44.01 -43.66
N ILE A 114 5.77 -43.27 -44.05
CA ILE A 114 5.88 -41.82 -43.77
C ILE A 114 4.75 -41.05 -44.46
N ALA A 115 4.53 -41.29 -45.76
CA ALA A 115 3.46 -40.65 -46.52
C ALA A 115 2.06 -41.01 -45.98
N GLN A 116 1.88 -42.24 -45.49
CA GLN A 116 0.62 -42.67 -44.88
C GLN A 116 0.30 -41.92 -43.59
N LYS A 117 1.30 -41.68 -42.72
CA LYS A 117 1.06 -41.00 -41.43
C LYS A 117 0.94 -39.49 -41.54
N GLU A 118 1.53 -38.89 -42.57
CA GLU A 118 1.67 -37.43 -42.69
C GLU A 118 0.32 -36.68 -42.61
N PRO A 119 -0.77 -37.11 -43.29
CA PRO A 119 -2.07 -36.47 -43.15
C PRO A 119 -2.64 -36.52 -41.73
N TRP A 120 -2.38 -37.61 -40.99
CA TRP A 120 -2.87 -37.75 -39.61
C TRP A 120 -2.10 -36.85 -38.65
N VAL A 121 -0.78 -36.70 -38.86
CA VAL A 121 0.05 -35.77 -38.08
C VAL A 121 -0.39 -34.33 -38.33
N ALA A 122 -0.65 -33.95 -39.58
CA ALA A 122 -1.17 -32.63 -39.93
C ALA A 122 -2.53 -32.35 -39.26
N ALA A 123 -3.48 -33.28 -39.41
CA ALA A 123 -4.80 -33.15 -38.78
C ALA A 123 -4.74 -33.11 -37.24
N ARG A 124 -3.78 -33.82 -36.62
CA ARG A 124 -3.55 -33.74 -35.17
C ARG A 124 -3.07 -32.34 -34.78
N GLY A 125 -2.10 -31.80 -35.51
CA GLY A 125 -1.58 -30.45 -35.28
C GLY A 125 -2.66 -29.37 -35.37
N GLU A 126 -3.58 -29.47 -36.33
CA GLU A 126 -4.73 -28.54 -36.43
C GLU A 126 -5.64 -28.59 -35.18
N LYS A 127 -5.88 -29.79 -34.63
CA LYS A 127 -6.69 -29.95 -33.42
C LYS A 127 -5.96 -29.49 -32.16
N GLU A 128 -4.66 -29.77 -32.06
CA GLU A 128 -3.82 -29.27 -30.96
C GLU A 128 -3.81 -27.73 -30.94
N GLU A 129 -3.72 -27.10 -32.11
CA GLU A 129 -3.79 -25.65 -32.24
C GLU A 129 -5.16 -25.07 -31.84
N LEU A 130 -6.26 -25.71 -32.25
CA LEU A 130 -7.60 -25.33 -31.81
C LEU A 130 -7.72 -25.39 -30.28
N VAL A 131 -7.25 -26.47 -29.64
CA VAL A 131 -7.25 -26.60 -28.18
C VAL A 131 -6.44 -25.47 -27.53
N ARG A 132 -5.29 -25.13 -28.09
CA ARG A 132 -4.44 -24.04 -27.59
C ARG A 132 -5.15 -22.69 -27.66
N GLN A 133 -5.79 -22.38 -28.79
CA GLN A 133 -6.52 -21.13 -29.00
C GLN A 133 -7.72 -21.01 -28.06
N CYS A 134 -8.56 -22.06 -27.99
CA CYS A 134 -9.72 -22.08 -27.09
C CYS A 134 -9.31 -21.95 -25.62
N ASN A 135 -8.23 -22.61 -25.18
CA ASN A 135 -7.74 -22.47 -23.80
C ASN A 135 -7.21 -21.06 -23.50
N ALA A 136 -6.46 -20.46 -24.43
CA ALA A 136 -5.96 -19.09 -24.26
C ALA A 136 -7.11 -18.09 -24.13
N GLU A 137 -8.13 -18.22 -24.99
CA GLU A 137 -9.30 -17.36 -24.96
C GLU A 137 -10.16 -17.61 -23.72
N ASN A 138 -10.36 -18.87 -23.31
CA ASN A 138 -11.06 -19.19 -22.07
C ASN A 138 -10.40 -18.58 -20.83
N ASN A 139 -9.06 -18.51 -20.79
CA ASN A 139 -8.37 -17.85 -19.67
C ASN A 139 -8.67 -16.35 -19.63
N ARG A 140 -8.68 -15.67 -20.78
CA ARG A 140 -9.05 -14.25 -20.90
C ARG A 140 -10.50 -14.01 -20.50
N LEU A 141 -11.41 -14.85 -21.00
CA LEU A 141 -12.84 -14.79 -20.70
C LEU A 141 -13.14 -15.04 -19.21
N LYS A 142 -12.44 -15.98 -18.57
CA LYS A 142 -12.56 -16.23 -17.13
C LYS A 142 -12.14 -15.04 -16.28
N GLN A 143 -11.06 -14.35 -16.64
CA GLN A 143 -10.67 -13.11 -15.95
C GLN A 143 -11.74 -12.03 -16.07
N GLN A 144 -12.36 -11.89 -17.26
CA GLN A 144 -13.47 -10.96 -17.46
C GLN A 144 -14.73 -11.38 -16.68
N GLN A 145 -15.02 -12.68 -16.63
CA GLN A 145 -16.09 -13.25 -15.82
C GLN A 145 -15.90 -12.95 -14.34
N ASP A 146 -14.70 -13.17 -13.80
CA ASP A 146 -14.39 -12.94 -12.38
C ASP A 146 -14.52 -11.45 -12.03
N PHE A 147 -14.05 -10.57 -12.90
CA PHE A 147 -14.25 -9.12 -12.76
C PHE A 147 -15.74 -8.75 -12.72
N ILE A 148 -16.52 -9.20 -13.70
CA ILE A 148 -17.95 -8.89 -13.78
C ILE A 148 -18.71 -9.46 -12.58
N ALA A 149 -18.46 -10.72 -12.22
CA ALA A 149 -19.09 -11.39 -11.09
C ALA A 149 -18.76 -10.72 -9.74
N PHE A 150 -17.58 -10.09 -9.62
CA PHE A 150 -17.21 -9.30 -8.46
C PHE A 150 -17.97 -7.96 -8.39
N HIS A 151 -18.20 -7.31 -9.54
CA HIS A 151 -18.74 -5.95 -9.59
C HIS A 151 -20.27 -5.87 -9.62
N ILE A 152 -20.99 -6.81 -10.28
CA ILE A 152 -22.48 -6.81 -10.30
C ILE A 152 -23.10 -6.67 -8.90
N PRO A 153 -22.83 -7.57 -7.93
CA PRO A 153 -23.49 -7.49 -6.62
C PRO A 153 -23.11 -6.23 -5.84
N ARG A 154 -21.90 -5.69 -6.07
CA ARG A 154 -21.45 -4.42 -5.46
C ARG A 154 -22.21 -3.24 -6.05
N ALA A 155 -22.37 -3.21 -7.36
CA ALA A 155 -23.13 -2.17 -8.06
C ALA A 155 -24.61 -2.21 -7.65
N GLU A 156 -25.23 -3.40 -7.58
CA GLU A 156 -26.60 -3.57 -7.10
C GLU A 156 -26.76 -3.08 -5.65
N THR A 157 -25.83 -3.44 -4.76
CA THR A 157 -25.85 -3.00 -3.35
C THR A 157 -25.67 -1.48 -3.24
N PHE A 158 -24.72 -0.92 -4.00
CA PHE A 158 -24.49 0.52 -4.07
C PHE A 158 -25.77 1.26 -4.51
N MET A 159 -26.37 0.86 -5.63
CA MET A 159 -27.58 1.47 -6.16
C MET A 159 -28.76 1.33 -5.19
N ALA A 160 -28.92 0.15 -4.58
CA ALA A 160 -29.99 -0.09 -3.61
C ALA A 160 -29.84 0.78 -2.35
N ASN A 161 -28.61 0.95 -1.84
CA ASN A 161 -28.35 1.79 -0.68
C ASN A 161 -28.54 3.27 -0.99
N LEU A 162 -28.02 3.74 -2.13
CA LEU A 162 -28.17 5.14 -2.56
C LEU A 162 -29.64 5.53 -2.81
N ARG A 163 -30.47 4.59 -3.30
CA ARG A 163 -31.91 4.81 -3.53
C ARG A 163 -32.73 4.73 -2.25
N ASN A 164 -32.58 3.63 -1.51
CA ASN A 164 -33.54 3.25 -0.47
C ASN A 164 -33.08 3.60 0.95
N LYS A 165 -31.78 3.78 1.17
CA LYS A 165 -31.18 4.11 2.46
C LYS A 165 -30.07 5.18 2.34
N PRO A 166 -30.34 6.31 1.67
CA PRO A 166 -29.30 7.30 1.38
C PRO A 166 -28.68 7.93 2.62
N GLU A 167 -29.42 8.04 3.72
CA GLU A 167 -28.90 8.52 5.01
C GLU A 167 -27.83 7.60 5.60
N ASP A 168 -28.11 6.30 5.69
CA ASP A 168 -27.15 5.31 6.17
C ASP A 168 -25.94 5.24 5.25
N PHE A 169 -26.19 5.25 3.93
CA PHE A 169 -25.14 5.21 2.92
C PHE A 169 -24.20 6.42 3.02
N PHE A 170 -24.76 7.63 3.07
CA PHE A 170 -23.99 8.87 3.25
C PHE A 170 -23.22 8.85 4.57
N SER A 171 -23.86 8.45 5.67
CA SER A 171 -23.23 8.43 6.99
C SER A 171 -22.05 7.46 7.06
N GLN A 172 -22.17 6.30 6.42
CA GLN A 172 -21.06 5.35 6.27
C GLN A 172 -19.92 5.95 5.44
N PHE A 173 -20.22 6.56 4.29
CA PHE A 173 -19.19 7.17 3.44
C PHE A 173 -18.48 8.35 4.14
N LYS A 174 -19.24 9.23 4.80
CA LYS A 174 -18.71 10.29 5.68
C LYS A 174 -17.76 9.72 6.74
N SER A 175 -18.18 8.67 7.44
CA SER A 175 -17.38 8.06 8.50
C SER A 175 -16.09 7.47 7.95
N THR A 176 -16.14 6.80 6.79
CA THR A 176 -14.95 6.29 6.09
C THR A 176 -13.98 7.42 5.75
N VAL A 177 -14.47 8.54 5.19
CA VAL A 177 -13.64 9.71 4.85
C VAL A 177 -12.98 10.29 6.10
N ILE A 178 -13.75 10.59 7.15
CA ILE A 178 -13.23 11.18 8.40
C ILE A 178 -12.20 10.25 9.06
N ASN A 179 -12.51 8.95 9.16
CA ASN A 179 -11.62 7.97 9.78
C ASN A 179 -10.30 7.83 9.01
N GLN A 180 -10.34 7.77 7.68
CA GLN A 180 -9.12 7.66 6.88
C GLN A 180 -8.29 8.97 6.88
N PHE A 181 -8.92 10.14 6.90
CA PHE A 181 -8.20 11.41 7.12
C PHE A 181 -7.51 11.43 8.48
N GLY A 182 -8.20 11.01 9.55
CA GLY A 182 -7.63 10.89 10.89
C GLY A 182 -6.47 9.88 10.94
N GLN A 183 -6.62 8.71 10.30
CA GLN A 183 -5.56 7.73 10.18
C GLN A 183 -4.35 8.28 9.42
N TYR A 184 -4.59 8.99 8.31
CA TYR A 184 -3.53 9.63 7.55
C TYR A 184 -2.75 10.63 8.40
N GLU A 185 -3.44 11.46 9.20
CA GLU A 185 -2.80 12.41 10.11
C GLU A 185 -1.91 11.71 11.15
N LYS A 186 -2.38 10.60 11.73
CA LYS A 186 -1.61 9.77 12.68
C LYS A 186 -0.38 9.12 12.07
N GLU A 187 -0.47 8.69 10.81
CA GLU A 187 0.65 8.08 10.08
C GLU A 187 1.64 9.13 9.55
N HIS A 188 1.17 10.35 9.31
CA HIS A 188 1.94 11.44 8.71
C HIS A 188 2.01 12.72 9.58
N PRO A 189 2.31 12.66 10.90
CA PRO A 189 2.19 13.77 11.85
C PRO A 189 3.17 14.94 11.63
N PHE A 190 4.09 14.83 10.67
CA PHE A 190 5.15 15.82 10.42
C PHE A 190 5.38 16.01 8.93
N SER A 191 5.79 17.23 8.56
CA SER A 191 6.21 17.58 7.18
C SER A 191 5.10 17.44 6.13
N GLN A 192 3.85 17.63 6.54
CA GLN A 192 2.73 17.80 5.62
C GLN A 192 2.83 19.17 4.93
N SER A 193 2.38 19.26 3.69
CA SER A 193 2.21 20.54 2.99
C SER A 193 1.07 21.35 3.63
N GLU A 194 1.06 22.65 3.37
CA GLU A 194 -0.01 23.56 3.83
C GLU A 194 -1.39 23.12 3.32
N ILE A 195 -1.48 22.66 2.06
CA ILE A 195 -2.73 22.18 1.46
C ILE A 195 -3.28 20.95 2.20
N VAL A 196 -2.41 20.00 2.55
CA VAL A 196 -2.79 18.77 3.25
C VAL A 196 -3.21 19.09 4.68
N ARG A 197 -2.46 19.96 5.38
CA ARG A 197 -2.82 20.41 6.74
C ARG A 197 -4.16 21.12 6.78
N TRP A 198 -4.42 21.96 5.78
CA TRP A 198 -5.71 22.62 5.62
C TRP A 198 -6.83 21.59 5.41
N CYS A 199 -6.64 20.62 4.52
CA CYS A 199 -7.62 19.55 4.29
C CYS A 199 -7.93 18.80 5.58
N LEU A 200 -6.91 18.32 6.30
CA LEU A 200 -7.05 17.58 7.55
C LEU A 200 -7.77 18.39 8.63
N SER A 201 -7.45 19.67 8.77
CA SER A 201 -8.00 20.51 9.84
C SER A 201 -9.43 20.99 9.58
N ASN A 202 -9.91 20.89 8.33
CA ASN A 202 -11.22 21.40 7.93
C ASN A 202 -12.20 20.34 7.47
N ILE A 203 -11.77 19.09 7.25
CA ILE A 203 -12.60 18.05 6.61
C ILE A 203 -13.92 17.83 7.34
N GLU A 204 -13.88 17.70 8.68
CA GLU A 204 -15.06 17.39 9.48
C GLU A 204 -16.09 18.52 9.43
N ASN A 205 -15.67 19.75 9.79
CA ASN A 205 -16.51 20.95 9.71
C ASN A 205 -17.08 21.17 8.30
N LYS A 206 -16.29 20.89 7.25
CA LYS A 206 -16.72 21.01 5.85
C LYS A 206 -17.60 19.86 5.39
N ILE A 207 -17.65 18.71 6.05
CA ILE A 207 -18.65 17.68 5.74
C ILE A 207 -19.93 17.97 6.52
N ASP A 208 -19.83 18.42 7.77
CA ASP A 208 -20.98 18.83 8.58
C ASP A 208 -21.75 19.98 7.93
N GLY A 209 -21.02 20.95 7.35
CA GLY A 209 -21.61 22.01 6.54
C GLY A 209 -22.47 21.54 5.36
N ILE A 210 -22.18 20.36 4.79
CA ILE A 210 -22.98 19.80 3.70
C ILE A 210 -24.36 19.40 4.23
N LEU A 211 -24.41 18.80 5.41
CA LEU A 211 -25.64 18.30 6.05
C LEU A 211 -26.62 19.44 6.42
N GLU A 212 -26.10 20.62 6.73
CA GLU A 212 -26.89 21.76 7.21
C GLU A 212 -27.62 22.53 6.09
N SER A 213 -27.45 22.16 4.82
CA SER A 213 -27.77 23.06 3.71
C SER A 213 -29.08 22.86 2.97
N ASN A 214 -29.77 21.73 3.14
CA ASN A 214 -30.94 21.38 2.33
C ASN A 214 -32.14 20.97 3.19
N HIS A 215 -32.70 21.91 3.95
CA HIS A 215 -33.89 21.67 4.79
C HIS A 215 -35.22 21.59 4.02
N LEU A 216 -35.22 21.87 2.71
CA LEU A 216 -36.45 21.98 1.91
C LEU A 216 -36.76 20.75 1.05
N GLU A 217 -35.86 19.76 0.99
CA GLU A 217 -36.07 18.56 0.20
C GLU A 217 -36.62 17.40 1.03
N GLU A 218 -37.25 16.43 0.35
CA GLU A 218 -37.58 15.15 0.97
C GLU A 218 -36.30 14.53 1.53
N LYS A 219 -36.39 13.96 2.75
CA LYS A 219 -35.23 13.44 3.50
C LYS A 219 -34.29 12.60 2.63
N ASN A 220 -34.82 11.65 1.87
CA ASN A 220 -34.02 10.77 1.02
C ASN A 220 -33.28 11.55 -0.08
N ARG A 221 -33.96 12.49 -0.73
CA ARG A 221 -33.37 13.31 -1.79
C ARG A 221 -32.27 14.23 -1.25
N ALA A 222 -32.48 14.81 -0.07
CA ALA A 222 -31.48 15.64 0.60
C ALA A 222 -30.16 14.87 0.82
N TYR A 223 -30.22 13.64 1.33
CA TYR A 223 -29.00 12.82 1.54
C TYR A 223 -28.32 12.38 0.24
N GLN A 224 -29.07 12.16 -0.84
CA GLN A 224 -28.50 11.91 -2.17
C GLN A 224 -27.75 13.15 -2.68
N LEU A 225 -28.30 14.34 -2.50
CA LEU A 225 -27.60 15.58 -2.83
C LEU A 225 -26.38 15.82 -1.93
N HIS A 226 -26.47 15.52 -0.63
CA HIS A 226 -25.32 15.60 0.27
C HIS A 226 -24.20 14.67 -0.19
N TYR A 227 -24.53 13.45 -0.63
CA TYR A 227 -23.58 12.51 -1.20
C TYR A 227 -22.93 13.06 -2.49
N ALA A 228 -23.72 13.60 -3.42
CA ALA A 228 -23.20 14.25 -4.63
C ALA A 228 -22.26 15.42 -4.31
N CYS A 229 -22.66 16.28 -3.36
CA CYS A 229 -21.84 17.40 -2.87
C CYS A 229 -20.52 16.91 -2.26
N LEU A 230 -20.54 15.84 -1.46
CA LEU A 230 -19.33 15.27 -0.86
C LEU A 230 -18.39 14.70 -1.93
N CYS A 231 -18.91 14.00 -2.93
CA CYS A 231 -18.10 13.53 -4.07
C CYS A 231 -17.44 14.70 -4.80
N GLY A 232 -18.20 15.76 -5.11
CA GLY A 232 -17.67 16.97 -5.73
C GLY A 232 -16.63 17.69 -4.85
N PHE A 233 -16.82 17.69 -3.53
CA PHE A 233 -15.86 18.25 -2.59
C PHE A 233 -14.54 17.46 -2.58
N LEU A 234 -14.59 16.13 -2.59
CA LEU A 234 -13.39 15.28 -2.66
C LEU A 234 -12.61 15.48 -3.96
N TRP A 235 -13.31 15.64 -5.09
CA TRP A 235 -12.68 16.03 -6.36
C TRP A 235 -12.00 17.39 -6.28
N TYR A 236 -12.66 18.37 -5.66
CA TYR A 236 -12.07 19.68 -5.42
C TYR A 236 -10.80 19.58 -4.57
N LEU A 237 -10.81 18.83 -3.47
CA LEU A 237 -9.62 18.62 -2.63
C LEU A 237 -8.48 17.97 -3.41
N LEU A 238 -8.77 16.98 -4.26
CA LEU A 238 -7.76 16.33 -5.08
C LEU A 238 -7.11 17.32 -6.04
N ASP A 239 -7.89 18.14 -6.73
CA ASP A 239 -7.36 19.15 -7.65
C ASP A 239 -6.49 20.19 -6.93
N GLU A 240 -6.89 20.62 -5.73
CA GLU A 240 -6.10 21.52 -4.89
C GLU A 240 -4.74 20.89 -4.51
N VAL A 241 -4.76 19.63 -4.04
CA VAL A 241 -3.55 18.89 -3.65
C VAL A 241 -2.62 18.63 -4.83
N GLU A 242 -3.17 18.31 -6.00
CA GLU A 242 -2.39 18.07 -7.21
C GLU A 242 -1.79 19.36 -7.81
N ARG A 243 -2.48 20.50 -7.67
CA ARG A 243 -2.01 21.80 -8.17
C ARG A 243 -0.71 22.25 -7.50
N GLU A 244 -0.49 21.92 -6.23
CA GLU A 244 0.77 22.22 -5.52
C GLU A 244 1.98 21.48 -6.16
N ASN A 245 1.74 20.42 -6.94
CA ASN A 245 2.75 19.60 -7.61
C ASN A 245 3.89 19.16 -6.67
N ASN A 246 3.53 18.77 -5.45
CA ASN A 246 4.46 18.36 -4.41
C ASN A 246 4.48 16.83 -4.29
N ALA A 247 5.65 16.21 -4.49
CA ALA A 247 5.80 14.76 -4.41
C ALA A 247 5.48 14.19 -3.01
N ALA A 248 5.58 15.00 -1.95
CA ALA A 248 5.20 14.61 -0.60
C ALA A 248 3.67 14.43 -0.44
N ASN A 249 2.87 14.95 -1.37
CA ASN A 249 1.41 14.85 -1.34
C ASN A 249 0.87 13.59 -2.03
N CYS A 250 1.73 12.79 -2.68
CA CYS A 250 1.27 11.65 -3.49
C CYS A 250 0.48 10.62 -2.66
N SER A 251 0.87 10.35 -1.41
CA SER A 251 0.13 9.44 -0.54
C SER A 251 -1.26 9.97 -0.21
N PHE A 252 -1.39 11.27 0.08
CA PHE A 252 -2.67 11.93 0.33
C PHE A 252 -3.56 11.95 -0.91
N ALA A 253 -3.00 12.28 -2.08
CA ALA A 253 -3.73 12.27 -3.34
C ALA A 253 -4.23 10.84 -3.70
N ASN A 254 -3.43 9.82 -3.43
CA ASN A 254 -3.85 8.42 -3.63
C ASN A 254 -4.97 8.01 -2.66
N MET A 255 -4.94 8.47 -1.41
CA MET A 255 -6.06 8.28 -0.47
C MET A 255 -7.35 8.94 -0.99
N LEU A 256 -7.27 10.18 -1.47
CA LEU A 256 -8.40 10.88 -2.08
C LEU A 256 -8.94 10.12 -3.30
N MET A 257 -8.06 9.64 -4.17
CA MET A 257 -8.43 8.80 -5.32
C MET A 257 -9.12 7.50 -4.89
N GLY A 258 -8.71 6.89 -3.78
CA GLY A 258 -9.37 5.72 -3.22
C GLY A 258 -10.85 5.97 -2.92
N PHE A 259 -11.17 7.08 -2.26
CA PHE A 259 -12.58 7.46 -2.02
C PHE A 259 -13.34 7.67 -3.33
N LEU A 260 -12.72 8.31 -4.32
CA LEU A 260 -13.37 8.59 -5.61
C LEU A 260 -13.61 7.32 -6.43
N GLN A 261 -12.75 6.31 -6.31
CA GLN A 261 -12.98 4.98 -6.89
C GLN A 261 -14.14 4.25 -6.20
N GLU A 262 -14.26 4.37 -4.88
CA GLU A 262 -15.38 3.80 -4.11
C GLU A 262 -16.69 4.61 -4.25
N ALA A 263 -16.59 5.87 -4.67
CA ALA A 263 -17.75 6.73 -4.91
C ALA A 263 -18.47 6.38 -6.21
N HIS A 264 -17.82 5.70 -7.16
CA HIS A 264 -18.41 5.27 -8.42
C HIS A 264 -19.05 6.40 -9.26
N ILE A 265 -18.60 7.65 -9.06
CA ILE A 265 -19.04 8.83 -9.82
C ILE A 265 -17.80 9.58 -10.36
N ALA A 266 -17.78 9.78 -11.68
CA ALA A 266 -16.73 10.56 -12.35
C ALA A 266 -16.79 12.05 -11.99
N ASP A 267 -15.68 12.76 -12.14
CA ASP A 267 -15.55 14.19 -11.86
C ASP A 267 -16.63 15.06 -12.54
N GLN A 268 -16.89 14.79 -13.82
CA GLN A 268 -17.91 15.48 -14.60
C GLN A 268 -19.23 14.68 -14.67
N GLY A 269 -19.35 13.60 -13.89
CA GLY A 269 -20.55 12.78 -13.79
C GLY A 269 -21.57 13.35 -12.79
N ASP A 270 -22.78 12.81 -12.82
CA ASP A 270 -23.90 13.11 -11.91
C ASP A 270 -24.27 11.84 -11.13
N LEU A 271 -25.22 11.93 -10.21
CA LEU A 271 -25.86 10.78 -9.61
C LEU A 271 -26.45 9.85 -10.68
N PRO A 272 -26.43 8.53 -10.46
CA PRO A 272 -26.83 7.56 -11.49
C PRO A 272 -28.35 7.50 -11.71
N ASN A 273 -28.74 7.11 -12.93
CA ASN A 273 -30.11 6.78 -13.34
C ASN A 273 -31.15 7.86 -12.99
N GLU A 274 -32.25 7.50 -12.34
CA GLU A 274 -33.33 8.42 -11.97
C GLU A 274 -32.96 9.39 -10.85
N LEU A 275 -31.77 9.22 -10.24
CA LEU A 275 -31.27 10.11 -9.19
C LEU A 275 -30.54 11.33 -9.74
N VAL A 276 -30.38 11.45 -11.06
CA VAL A 276 -29.74 12.61 -11.71
C VAL A 276 -30.23 13.94 -11.14
N THR A 277 -29.31 14.87 -10.96
CA THR A 277 -29.58 16.23 -10.48
C THR A 277 -29.66 17.22 -11.64
N GLY A 278 -29.12 16.85 -12.80
CA GLY A 278 -28.91 17.73 -13.95
C GLY A 278 -27.62 18.54 -13.86
N LEU A 279 -26.82 18.33 -12.82
CA LEU A 279 -25.53 18.96 -12.59
C LEU A 279 -24.47 17.90 -12.31
N SER A 280 -23.25 18.11 -12.80
CA SER A 280 -22.14 17.25 -12.37
C SER A 280 -21.91 17.39 -10.86
N VAL A 281 -21.35 16.37 -10.21
CA VAL A 281 -20.99 16.43 -8.77
C VAL A 281 -20.07 17.63 -8.47
N ARG A 282 -19.18 17.98 -9.40
CA ARG A 282 -18.36 19.19 -9.31
C ARG A 282 -19.22 20.46 -9.31
N ASN A 283 -20.17 20.58 -10.23
CA ASN A 283 -21.06 21.74 -10.30
C ASN A 283 -22.02 21.81 -9.11
N GLN A 284 -22.48 20.65 -8.62
CA GLN A 284 -23.29 20.53 -7.41
C GLN A 284 -22.54 21.08 -6.20
N PHE A 285 -21.28 20.66 -6.00
CA PHE A 285 -20.43 21.20 -4.95
C PHE A 285 -20.17 22.71 -5.12
N MET A 286 -19.87 23.17 -6.34
CA MET A 286 -19.62 24.60 -6.59
C MET A 286 -20.85 25.47 -6.32
N PHE A 287 -22.04 25.00 -6.70
CA PHE A 287 -23.29 25.67 -6.38
C PHE A 287 -23.51 25.79 -4.87
N PHE A 288 -23.29 24.69 -4.16
CA PHE A 288 -23.40 24.64 -2.71
C PHE A 288 -22.34 25.53 -2.01
N ARG A 289 -21.09 25.51 -2.48
CA ARG A 289 -20.01 26.39 -2.00
C ARG A 289 -20.35 27.87 -2.19
N ASN A 290 -20.95 28.23 -3.33
CA ASN A 290 -21.35 29.61 -3.61
C ASN A 290 -22.47 30.09 -2.69
N LYS A 291 -23.40 29.21 -2.31
CA LYS A 291 -24.45 29.50 -1.33
C LYS A 291 -23.88 29.63 0.10
N ASN A 292 -22.94 28.77 0.46
CA ASN A 292 -22.35 28.69 1.79
C ASN A 292 -20.92 29.27 1.81
N ARG A 293 -20.76 30.46 1.22
CA ARG A 293 -19.43 31.01 0.92
C ARG A 293 -18.56 31.20 2.16
N GLU A 294 -19.15 31.50 3.32
CA GLU A 294 -18.43 31.67 4.59
C GLU A 294 -17.85 30.35 5.13
N LEU A 295 -18.51 29.22 4.86
CA LEU A 295 -18.11 27.89 5.32
C LEU A 295 -17.10 27.23 4.37
N TYR A 296 -17.20 27.56 3.08
CA TYR A 296 -16.33 27.08 2.00
C TYR A 296 -15.50 28.19 1.37
N LEU A 297 -15.09 29.15 2.21
CA LEU A 297 -14.07 30.14 1.84
C LEU A 297 -12.88 29.41 1.21
N GLU A 298 -12.24 30.10 0.27
CA GLU A 298 -10.98 29.64 -0.31
C GLU A 298 -9.99 29.31 0.79
N MET A 299 -9.02 28.47 0.45
CA MET A 299 -7.97 28.05 1.34
C MET A 299 -7.27 29.27 1.96
N ASP A 300 -7.66 29.62 3.18
CA ASP A 300 -7.08 30.74 3.90
C ASP A 300 -5.88 30.23 4.71
N ILE A 301 -4.72 30.25 4.05
CA ILE A 301 -3.44 29.85 4.66
C ILE A 301 -3.07 30.76 5.83
N ASN A 302 -3.49 32.02 5.83
CA ASN A 302 -3.23 32.92 6.95
C ASN A 302 -4.03 32.47 8.18
N LYS A 303 -5.32 32.18 7.99
CA LYS A 303 -6.16 31.63 9.06
C LYS A 303 -5.64 30.28 9.56
N LEU A 304 -5.20 29.39 8.66
CA LEU A 304 -4.54 28.14 9.05
C LEU A 304 -3.33 28.40 9.95
N HIS A 305 -2.45 29.31 9.56
CA HIS A 305 -1.27 29.65 10.36
C HIS A 305 -1.63 30.31 11.69
N GLU A 306 -2.66 31.14 11.74
CA GLU A 306 -3.18 31.72 12.99
C GLU A 306 -3.69 30.64 13.95
N ASP A 307 -4.52 29.73 13.45
CA ASP A 307 -5.09 28.62 14.24
C ASP A 307 -3.99 27.68 14.75
N GLU A 308 -3.03 27.33 13.89
CA GLU A 308 -1.89 26.50 14.29
C GLU A 308 -0.95 27.22 15.26
N HIS A 309 -0.77 28.54 15.12
CA HIS A 309 -0.01 29.34 16.06
C HIS A 309 -0.64 29.34 17.44
N GLN A 310 -1.97 29.50 17.51
CA GLN A 310 -2.71 29.42 18.77
C GLN A 310 -2.59 28.02 19.38
N ALA A 311 -2.72 26.97 18.58
CA ALA A 311 -2.53 25.59 19.04
C ALA A 311 -1.12 25.35 19.60
N TYR A 312 -0.09 25.88 18.95
CA TYR A 312 1.28 25.86 19.44
C TYR A 312 1.41 26.61 20.78
N GLN A 313 0.85 27.82 20.89
CA GLN A 313 0.95 28.62 22.11
C GLN A 313 0.32 27.89 23.30
N ARG A 314 -0.86 27.28 23.11
CA ARG A 314 -1.52 26.46 24.13
C ARG A 314 -0.64 25.27 24.52
N ALA A 315 -0.16 24.48 23.55
CA ALA A 315 0.71 23.34 23.83
C ALA A 315 2.02 23.72 24.55
N TYR A 316 2.59 24.88 24.20
CA TYR A 316 3.78 25.41 24.86
C TYR A 316 3.50 25.81 26.32
N GLN A 317 2.43 26.58 26.55
CA GLN A 317 2.03 27.00 27.89
C GLN A 317 1.68 25.81 28.78
N ASP A 318 0.94 24.83 28.26
CA ASP A 318 0.57 23.62 28.97
C ASP A 318 1.81 22.82 29.38
N PHE A 319 2.76 22.66 28.46
CA PHE A 319 3.99 21.91 28.76
C PHE A 319 4.92 22.70 29.68
N GLN A 320 5.02 24.02 29.52
CA GLN A 320 5.77 24.89 30.43
C GLN A 320 5.20 24.83 31.85
N HIS A 321 3.88 24.87 32.00
CA HIS A 321 3.24 24.74 33.31
C HIS A 321 3.63 23.41 33.98
N ILE A 322 3.67 22.31 33.24
CA ILE A 322 4.09 21.00 33.78
C ILE A 322 5.58 21.02 34.17
N CYS A 323 6.44 21.64 33.36
CA CYS A 323 7.85 21.80 33.67
C CYS A 323 8.07 22.56 34.99
N ASP A 324 7.45 23.73 35.11
CA ASP A 324 7.71 24.66 36.22
C ASP A 324 6.98 24.24 37.51
N SER A 325 5.74 23.73 37.42
CA SER A 325 4.95 23.37 38.60
C SER A 325 5.28 21.99 39.16
N LYS A 326 5.58 21.01 38.30
CA LYS A 326 5.72 19.60 38.69
C LYS A 326 7.15 19.10 38.55
N LEU A 327 7.72 19.16 37.35
CA LEU A 327 9.04 18.56 37.10
C LEU A 327 10.14 19.25 37.91
N GLN A 328 10.07 20.57 38.08
CA GLN A 328 11.08 21.31 38.83
C GLN A 328 11.24 20.83 40.29
N ASN A 329 10.14 20.49 40.95
CA ASN A 329 10.13 20.14 42.37
C ASN A 329 10.19 18.63 42.59
N ASP A 330 9.41 17.86 41.83
CA ASP A 330 9.18 16.44 42.10
C ASP A 330 10.15 15.54 41.29
N TYR A 331 10.62 16.03 40.13
CA TYR A 331 11.48 15.26 39.21
C TYR A 331 12.59 16.13 38.60
N PRO A 332 13.52 16.69 39.39
CA PRO A 332 14.52 17.68 38.94
C PRO A 332 15.44 17.15 37.83
N LEU A 333 15.60 15.83 37.72
CA LEU A 333 16.37 15.16 36.69
C LEU A 333 15.65 15.09 35.33
N LEU A 334 14.33 15.28 35.31
CA LEU A 334 13.50 15.43 34.11
C LEU A 334 13.28 16.90 33.72
N TYR A 335 13.44 17.82 34.68
CA TYR A 335 13.24 19.25 34.47
C TYR A 335 14.15 19.83 33.37
N GLU A 336 15.47 19.60 33.44
CA GLU A 336 16.41 20.13 32.46
C GLU A 336 16.18 19.60 31.03
N PRO A 337 15.98 18.29 30.80
CA PRO A 337 15.55 17.78 29.50
C PRO A 337 14.24 18.39 28.99
N ALA A 338 13.23 18.55 29.84
CA ALA A 338 11.94 19.11 29.46
C ALA A 338 12.05 20.60 29.11
N ARG A 339 12.82 21.37 29.88
CA ARG A 339 13.13 22.78 29.62
C ARG A 339 13.93 22.95 28.33
N CYS A 340 14.89 22.06 28.07
CA CYS A 340 15.66 22.04 26.82
C CYS A 340 14.77 21.77 25.59
N LEU A 341 13.73 20.94 25.74
CA LEU A 341 12.74 20.71 24.68
C LEU A 341 11.92 21.98 24.39
N LEU A 342 11.47 22.67 25.43
CA LEU A 342 10.76 23.96 25.32
C LEU A 342 11.63 25.04 24.68
N SER A 343 12.89 25.21 25.10
CA SER A 343 13.77 26.24 24.53
C SER A 343 14.09 25.97 23.06
N ASN A 344 14.43 24.72 22.71
CA ASN A 344 14.76 24.36 21.33
C ASN A 344 13.58 24.50 20.37
N THR A 345 12.36 24.18 20.81
CA THR A 345 11.16 24.37 19.97
C THR A 345 10.86 25.86 19.78
N ALA A 346 11.04 26.70 20.81
CA ALA A 346 10.88 28.14 20.70
C ALA A 346 11.93 28.79 19.76
N GLU A 347 13.20 28.42 19.89
CA GLU A 347 14.28 28.89 19.02
C GLU A 347 14.04 28.50 17.55
N LYS A 348 13.63 27.25 17.31
CA LYS A 348 13.37 26.79 15.95
C LYS A 348 12.12 27.40 15.34
N LYS A 349 11.07 27.63 16.14
CA LYS A 349 9.91 28.43 15.73
C LYS A 349 10.33 29.82 15.26
N ALA A 350 11.21 30.50 16.01
CA ALA A 350 11.71 31.82 15.62
C ALA A 350 12.47 31.80 14.29
N ALA A 351 13.15 30.70 13.98
CA ALA A 351 13.86 30.51 12.72
C ALA A 351 12.95 30.07 11.54
N GLN A 352 11.84 29.36 11.80
CA GLN A 352 10.92 28.82 10.79
C GLN A 352 9.46 28.88 11.26
N PRO A 353 8.77 30.02 11.12
CA PRO A 353 7.44 30.20 11.69
C PRO A 353 6.33 29.34 11.05
N ALA A 354 6.45 28.92 9.79
CA ALA A 354 5.36 28.23 9.07
C ALA A 354 5.09 26.76 9.47
N ASP A 355 5.88 26.17 10.40
CA ASP A 355 5.78 24.75 10.79
C ASP A 355 5.19 24.54 12.19
N PHE A 356 4.22 25.38 12.57
CA PHE A 356 3.58 25.36 13.89
C PHE A 356 2.99 23.99 14.25
N LYS A 357 2.43 23.26 13.28
CA LYS A 357 1.91 21.90 13.50
C LYS A 357 3.00 20.94 13.99
N SER A 358 4.15 20.89 13.31
CA SER A 358 5.24 19.98 13.71
C SER A 358 5.78 20.31 15.11
N TYR A 359 5.89 21.60 15.45
CA TYR A 359 6.29 22.02 16.80
C TYR A 359 5.25 21.64 17.85
N THR A 360 3.96 21.85 17.56
CA THR A 360 2.84 21.49 18.44
C THR A 360 2.85 19.98 18.71
N THR A 361 2.96 19.16 17.67
CA THR A 361 3.04 17.70 17.80
C THR A 361 4.24 17.28 18.64
N SER A 362 5.38 17.95 18.47
CA SER A 362 6.61 17.67 19.23
C SER A 362 6.45 17.99 20.72
N LEU A 363 5.79 19.11 21.04
CA LEU A 363 5.51 19.51 22.43
C LEU A 363 4.53 18.55 23.09
N LYS A 364 3.46 18.15 22.40
CA LYS A 364 2.49 17.16 22.90
C LYS A 364 3.13 15.80 23.14
N ALA A 365 3.92 15.31 22.18
CA ALA A 365 4.69 14.06 22.33
C ALA A 365 5.66 14.15 23.52
N GLY A 366 6.37 15.26 23.68
CA GLY A 366 7.23 15.52 24.82
C GLY A 366 6.48 15.49 26.14
N LYS A 367 5.40 16.29 26.28
CA LYS A 367 4.52 16.29 27.44
C LYS A 367 4.09 14.87 27.81
N ALA A 368 3.61 14.10 26.83
CA ALA A 368 3.17 12.72 27.06
C ALA A 368 4.28 11.82 27.60
N VAL A 369 5.51 11.90 27.07
CA VAL A 369 6.67 11.18 27.63
C VAL A 369 6.93 11.60 29.06
N PHE A 370 7.03 12.90 29.34
CA PHE A 370 7.37 13.38 30.68
C PHE A 370 6.30 13.05 31.72
N LEU A 371 5.01 13.08 31.36
CA LEU A 371 3.90 12.65 32.22
C LEU A 371 3.85 11.13 32.43
N TYR A 372 4.13 10.35 31.38
CA TYR A 372 4.26 8.89 31.50
C TYR A 372 5.39 8.53 32.45
N VAL A 373 6.55 9.18 32.26
CA VAL A 373 7.78 8.92 33.00
C VAL A 373 7.67 9.36 34.46
N SER A 374 6.90 10.41 34.77
CA SER A 374 6.61 10.82 36.15
C SER A 374 5.48 10.01 36.81
N GLU A 375 5.04 8.91 36.19
CA GLU A 375 3.95 8.04 36.67
C GLU A 375 2.61 8.78 36.91
N GLN A 376 2.40 9.93 36.25
CA GLN A 376 1.31 10.87 36.54
C GLN A 376 0.30 11.01 35.39
N ILE A 377 0.06 9.96 34.62
CA ILE A 377 -1.04 9.98 33.64
C ILE A 377 -2.37 9.95 34.40
N ARG A 378 -2.97 11.13 34.59
CA ARG A 378 -4.42 11.25 34.81
C ARG A 378 -5.09 10.97 33.47
N ASP A 379 -6.24 10.30 33.47
CA ASP A 379 -6.98 9.98 32.22
C ASP A 379 -7.28 11.25 31.39
N GLU A 380 -7.43 12.41 32.03
CA GLU A 380 -7.68 13.72 31.40
C GLU A 380 -6.45 14.31 30.67
N ASP A 381 -5.23 13.89 31.03
CA ASP A 381 -3.97 14.39 30.46
C ASP A 381 -3.35 13.42 29.44
N TYR A 382 -4.01 12.28 29.21
CA TYR A 382 -3.55 11.21 28.32
C TYR A 382 -3.93 11.50 26.86
N ASP A 383 -2.91 11.70 26.02
CA ASP A 383 -3.06 11.78 24.57
C ASP A 383 -2.48 10.48 23.95
N PRO A 384 -3.31 9.48 23.59
CA PRO A 384 -2.84 8.20 23.05
C PRO A 384 -2.08 8.36 21.74
N ASP A 385 -2.44 9.37 20.94
CA ASP A 385 -1.78 9.64 19.67
C ASP A 385 -0.39 10.26 19.89
N ALA A 386 -0.20 11.04 20.96
CA ALA A 386 1.09 11.66 21.29
C ALA A 386 2.23 10.65 21.52
N LEU A 387 1.97 9.46 22.08
CA LEU A 387 2.99 8.42 22.26
C LEU A 387 3.33 7.72 20.94
N SER A 388 2.32 7.47 20.09
CA SER A 388 2.53 6.87 18.76
C SER A 388 3.36 7.77 17.84
N ASN A 389 3.17 9.09 17.95
CA ASN A 389 3.91 10.11 17.22
C ASN A 389 5.43 10.06 17.48
N ILE A 390 5.87 9.52 18.64
CA ILE A 390 7.29 9.35 18.97
C ILE A 390 7.93 8.26 18.10
N ALA A 391 7.23 7.16 17.84
CA ALA A 391 7.71 6.11 16.96
C ALA A 391 7.91 6.65 15.53
N VAL A 392 6.95 7.45 15.06
CA VAL A 392 7.03 8.09 13.74
C VAL A 392 8.16 9.13 13.67
N LEU A 393 8.39 9.90 14.74
CA LEU A 393 9.56 10.78 14.86
C LEU A 393 10.86 9.97 14.75
N ALA A 394 10.95 8.87 15.50
CA ALA A 394 12.12 8.00 15.55
C ALA A 394 12.43 7.37 14.18
N ASP A 395 11.41 7.01 13.41
CA ASP A 395 11.55 6.53 12.02
C ASP A 395 12.07 7.61 11.06
N LYS A 396 11.55 8.84 11.16
CA LYS A 396 11.95 9.94 10.26
C LYS A 396 13.36 10.49 10.52
N ALA A 397 13.93 10.25 11.69
CA ALA A 397 15.31 10.63 12.02
C ALA A 397 16.36 9.64 11.52
N ASP A 398 15.92 8.45 11.12
CA ASP A 398 16.78 7.40 10.58
C ASP A 398 16.91 7.53 9.06
N GLY A 399 17.71 8.51 8.61
CA GLY A 399 18.08 8.67 7.20
C GLY A 399 18.01 10.08 6.61
N ALA A 400 19.19 10.59 6.21
CA ALA A 400 19.46 11.71 5.29
C ALA A 400 19.37 13.19 5.81
N PRO A 401 20.17 14.13 5.23
CA PRO A 401 20.71 15.32 5.92
C PRO A 401 19.92 16.64 5.75
N SER A 402 18.59 16.59 5.63
CA SER A 402 17.81 17.83 5.38
C SER A 402 17.58 18.70 6.64
N PRO A 403 17.44 20.04 6.52
CA PRO A 403 17.25 20.95 7.66
C PRO A 403 15.98 20.71 8.48
N LYS A 404 14.85 20.39 7.85
CA LYS A 404 13.59 20.07 8.54
C LYS A 404 13.68 18.74 9.33
N LYS A 405 14.51 17.79 8.87
CA LYS A 405 14.83 16.55 9.60
C LYS A 405 15.82 16.73 10.76
N LYS A 406 16.54 17.86 10.82
CA LYS A 406 17.36 18.24 12.01
C LYS A 406 16.49 18.62 13.21
N LEU A 407 15.21 18.98 13.00
CA LEU A 407 14.26 19.19 14.09
C LEU A 407 13.97 17.87 14.81
N GLY A 408 13.49 16.85 14.08
CA GLY A 408 13.23 15.52 14.64
C GLY A 408 14.44 14.92 15.35
N GLY A 409 15.64 14.99 14.76
CA GLY A 409 16.86 14.45 15.38
C GLY A 409 17.27 15.12 16.70
N VAL A 410 17.08 16.43 16.84
CA VAL A 410 17.37 17.16 18.09
C VAL A 410 16.31 16.87 19.16
N LEU A 411 15.03 16.85 18.77
CA LEU A 411 13.92 16.52 19.67
C LEU A 411 14.06 15.10 20.21
N LEU A 412 14.44 14.14 19.36
CA LEU A 412 14.72 12.76 19.75
C LEU A 412 15.94 12.64 20.65
N GLY A 413 16.99 13.44 20.43
CA GLY A 413 18.15 13.49 21.32
C GLY A 413 17.76 13.93 22.74
N ILE A 414 16.84 14.89 22.85
CA ILE A 414 16.34 15.41 24.14
C ILE A 414 15.38 14.40 24.81
N LEU A 415 14.47 13.80 24.05
CA LEU A 415 13.59 12.74 24.54
C LEU A 415 14.38 11.49 24.96
N GLY A 416 15.42 11.14 24.21
CA GLY A 416 16.36 10.08 24.56
C GLY A 416 17.14 10.38 25.83
N ALA A 417 17.64 11.61 25.99
CA ALA A 417 18.32 12.04 27.22
C ALA A 417 17.40 11.95 28.45
N ALA A 418 16.14 12.36 28.34
CA ALA A 418 15.16 12.23 29.42
C ALA A 418 14.94 10.76 29.85
N LEU A 419 14.86 9.84 28.88
CA LEU A 419 14.74 8.41 29.13
C LEU A 419 16.02 7.80 29.75
N ILE A 420 17.20 8.27 29.36
CA ILE A 420 18.49 7.84 29.95
C ILE A 420 18.61 8.30 31.40
N THR A 421 18.26 9.55 31.70
CA THR A 421 18.35 10.08 33.07
C THR A 421 17.52 9.24 34.05
N MET A 422 16.35 8.76 33.62
CA MET A 422 15.51 7.85 34.41
C MET A 422 16.11 6.47 34.63
N SER A 423 16.86 5.90 33.68
CA SER A 423 17.54 4.63 33.93
C SER A 423 18.54 4.76 35.08
N VAL A 424 19.11 5.95 35.29
CA VAL A 424 20.04 6.21 36.40
C VAL A 424 19.27 6.47 37.70
N CYS A 425 18.16 7.21 37.66
CA CYS A 425 17.30 7.48 38.84
C CYS A 425 16.58 6.22 39.35
N ALA A 426 16.03 5.41 38.45
CA ALA A 426 15.32 4.19 38.78
C ALA A 426 16.25 3.18 39.45
N VAL A 427 17.50 3.04 38.98
CA VAL A 427 18.52 2.18 39.62
C VAL A 427 18.87 2.64 41.03
N LEU A 428 18.84 3.95 41.30
CA LEU A 428 19.07 4.49 42.65
C LEU A 428 17.84 4.33 43.57
N ALA A 429 16.63 4.28 43.00
CA ALA A 429 15.38 4.14 43.76
C ALA A 429 14.93 2.67 43.95
N SER A 430 15.32 1.74 43.08
CA SER A 430 14.74 0.39 43.01
C SER A 430 15.51 -0.69 43.79
N PHE A 431 15.99 -0.39 45.00
CA PHE A 431 16.38 -1.44 45.96
C PHE A 431 15.17 -2.14 46.64
N ALA A 432 13.98 -2.08 46.03
CA ALA A 432 12.89 -3.00 46.33
C ALA A 432 11.87 -3.04 45.17
N VAL A 433 11.61 -4.25 44.66
CA VAL A 433 10.53 -4.63 43.72
C VAL A 433 10.75 -4.23 42.25
N ALA A 434 11.20 -5.21 41.46
CA ALA A 434 11.36 -5.11 40.01
C ALA A 434 9.99 -5.07 39.30
N SER A 435 9.61 -3.90 38.76
CA SER A 435 8.59 -3.83 37.71
C SER A 435 9.20 -4.25 36.37
N PRO A 436 8.43 -4.82 35.41
CA PRO A 436 8.92 -5.20 34.08
C PRO A 436 9.65 -4.07 33.33
N PHE A 437 9.40 -2.81 33.70
CA PHE A 437 9.99 -1.62 33.09
C PHE A 437 11.37 -1.26 33.65
N SER A 438 11.72 -1.70 34.86
CA SER A 438 13.10 -1.56 35.38
C SER A 438 14.09 -2.31 34.49
N ILE A 439 13.71 -3.47 33.96
CA ILE A 439 14.56 -4.29 33.09
C ILE A 439 14.74 -3.64 31.70
N ILE A 440 13.68 -3.06 31.13
CA ILE A 440 13.74 -2.38 29.83
C ILE A 440 14.50 -1.06 29.94
N GLY A 441 14.26 -0.26 31.00
CA GLY A 441 15.00 0.96 31.29
C GLY A 441 16.48 0.70 31.52
N ILE A 442 16.83 -0.34 32.31
CA ILE A 442 18.23 -0.77 32.55
C ILE A 442 18.88 -1.25 31.25
N ALA A 443 18.20 -2.03 30.41
CA ALA A 443 18.77 -2.49 29.13
C ALA A 443 19.03 -1.33 28.15
N ILE A 444 18.10 -0.38 28.04
CA ILE A 444 18.24 0.80 27.18
C ILE A 444 19.31 1.75 27.72
N GLY A 445 19.30 2.02 29.03
CA GLY A 445 20.27 2.89 29.70
C GLY A 445 21.69 2.35 29.70
N THR A 446 21.87 1.04 29.93
CA THR A 446 23.21 0.41 29.92
C THR A 446 23.82 0.34 28.52
N THR A 447 23.03 0.10 27.47
CA THR A 447 23.55 0.06 26.08
C THR A 447 24.01 1.45 25.60
N LEU A 448 23.34 2.52 26.06
CA LEU A 448 23.71 3.91 25.74
C LEU A 448 24.83 4.45 26.65
N LEU A 449 24.83 4.11 27.96
CA LEU A 449 25.91 4.44 28.90
C LEU A 449 27.23 3.76 28.55
N ALA A 450 27.20 2.50 28.10
CA ALA A 450 28.39 1.78 27.66
C ALA A 450 29.08 2.46 26.45
N GLN A 451 28.35 3.29 25.70
CA GLN A 451 28.87 4.03 24.54
C GLN A 451 29.19 5.51 24.84
N SER A 452 28.80 6.03 26.02
CA SER A 452 29.06 7.41 26.47
C SER A 452 30.10 7.53 27.59
N LEU A 453 30.83 6.46 27.90
CA LEU A 453 31.84 6.35 28.97
C LEU A 453 33.11 7.19 28.79
N SER A 454 33.02 8.37 28.17
CA SER A 454 34.04 9.42 28.19
C SER A 454 33.58 10.74 28.81
N ILE A 455 32.34 10.83 29.32
CA ILE A 455 31.88 12.03 30.03
C ILE A 455 31.82 11.69 31.52
N SER A 456 32.93 11.92 32.18
CA SER A 456 33.14 11.69 33.61
C SER A 456 32.14 12.46 34.47
N MET A 457 31.69 11.79 35.53
CA MET A 457 30.99 12.34 36.68
C MET A 457 31.57 13.67 37.15
N GLY A 458 30.71 14.68 37.26
CA GLY A 458 31.02 16.00 37.78
C GLY A 458 30.16 17.01 37.05
N GLY A 459 29.38 17.81 37.79
CA GLY A 459 28.53 18.85 37.22
C GLY A 459 29.31 19.68 36.20
N VAL A 460 28.61 20.10 35.13
CA VAL A 460 29.12 20.66 33.85
C VAL A 460 29.26 19.59 32.76
N GLY A 461 28.12 19.14 32.22
CA GLY A 461 28.08 18.13 31.14
C GLY A 461 26.87 18.19 30.22
N LEU A 462 26.16 19.32 30.16
CA LEU A 462 25.04 19.56 29.22
C LEU A 462 25.34 20.70 28.22
N VAL A 463 26.53 21.31 28.30
CA VAL A 463 26.99 22.34 27.36
C VAL A 463 27.34 21.75 25.98
N ALA A 464 27.59 20.43 25.90
CA ALA A 464 27.86 19.73 24.64
C ALA A 464 26.62 19.49 23.75
N LEU A 465 25.40 19.79 24.23
CA LEU A 465 24.19 19.74 23.40
C LEU A 465 23.81 21.12 22.81
N GLY A 466 24.38 22.20 23.34
CA GLY A 466 24.02 23.58 22.98
C GLY A 466 24.89 24.23 21.89
N GLY A 467 25.96 23.58 21.43
CA GLY A 467 26.86 24.16 20.44
C GLY A 467 27.37 23.14 19.45
N GLY A 468 26.96 23.30 18.18
CA GLY A 468 27.70 22.80 17.02
C GLY A 468 27.82 21.27 16.88
N MET A 469 27.08 20.73 15.91
CA MET A 469 27.52 19.67 14.98
C MET A 469 28.64 18.73 15.48
N GLY A 470 28.32 17.51 15.94
CA GLY A 470 29.38 16.50 16.07
C GLY A 470 29.06 15.12 16.67
N LEU A 471 28.05 14.97 17.53
CA LEU A 471 28.04 13.81 18.44
C LEU A 471 27.20 12.58 18.04
N PHE A 472 26.53 12.57 16.89
CA PHE A 472 25.73 11.40 16.48
C PHE A 472 26.28 10.76 15.21
N ALA A 473 27.27 9.87 15.38
CA ALA A 473 27.72 8.94 14.34
C ALA A 473 26.56 8.04 13.90
N HIS A 474 26.55 7.59 12.64
CA HIS A 474 25.44 6.86 12.00
C HIS A 474 24.89 5.68 12.85
N GLY A 475 25.75 4.94 13.55
CA GLY A 475 25.34 3.81 14.41
C GLY A 475 24.55 4.20 15.67
N THR A 476 24.74 5.41 16.20
CA THR A 476 24.06 5.89 17.42
C THR A 476 22.60 6.29 17.17
N ARG A 477 22.27 6.71 15.94
CA ARG A 477 20.91 7.10 15.53
C ARG A 477 19.98 5.88 15.40
N HIS A 478 20.49 4.79 14.83
CA HIS A 478 19.78 3.51 14.74
C HIS A 478 19.43 2.94 16.13
N GLY A 479 20.35 3.02 17.10
CA GLY A 479 20.14 2.50 18.46
C GLY A 479 19.04 3.27 19.22
N LEU A 480 19.07 4.60 19.17
CA LEU A 480 18.07 5.46 19.80
C LEU A 480 16.68 5.29 19.16
N SER A 481 16.60 5.21 17.83
CA SER A 481 15.35 4.97 17.11
C SER A 481 14.71 3.65 17.53
N LYS A 482 15.51 2.58 17.66
CA LYS A 482 15.05 1.27 18.13
C LYS A 482 14.50 1.31 19.55
N SER A 483 15.16 2.02 20.47
CA SER A 483 14.71 2.15 21.87
C SER A 483 13.41 2.95 21.99
N LEU A 484 13.24 4.02 21.20
CA LEU A 484 12.00 4.80 21.21
C LEU A 484 10.82 4.05 20.63
N LYS A 485 11.04 3.22 19.59
CA LYS A 485 10.03 2.27 19.10
C LYS A 485 9.63 1.25 20.18
N GLN A 486 10.57 0.81 21.01
CA GLN A 486 10.26 -0.09 22.14
C GLN A 486 9.44 0.62 23.23
N CYS A 487 9.74 1.88 23.55
CA CYS A 487 8.93 2.69 24.46
C CYS A 487 7.49 2.89 23.93
N ALA A 488 7.34 3.21 22.64
CA ALA A 488 6.02 3.36 22.01
C ALA A 488 5.21 2.05 22.07
N LYS A 489 5.84 0.90 21.75
CA LYS A 489 5.21 -0.42 21.88
C LYS A 489 4.80 -0.76 23.30
N ALA A 490 5.64 -0.43 24.29
CA ALA A 490 5.34 -0.69 25.68
C ALA A 490 4.19 0.19 26.21
N GLY A 491 4.08 1.44 25.72
CA GLY A 491 2.92 2.30 25.97
C GLY A 491 1.62 1.75 25.38
N GLN A 492 1.65 1.25 24.14
CA GLN A 492 0.50 0.61 23.48
C GLN A 492 0.07 -0.69 24.20
N GLN A 493 1.02 -1.50 24.66
CA GLN A 493 0.71 -2.75 25.36
C GLN A 493 0.09 -2.50 26.76
N LEU A 494 0.41 -1.38 27.39
CA LEU A 494 -0.25 -0.93 28.62
C LEU A 494 -1.71 -0.53 28.36
N GLU A 495 -1.99 0.09 27.21
CA GLU A 495 -3.34 0.47 26.77
C GLU A 495 -4.21 -0.78 26.56
N GLU A 496 -3.69 -1.80 25.87
CA GLU A 496 -4.35 -3.10 25.71
C GLU A 496 -4.64 -3.76 27.06
N ASN A 497 -3.68 -3.73 27.98
CA ASN A 497 -3.83 -4.29 29.32
C ASN A 497 -4.83 -3.51 30.19
N LYS A 498 -4.83 -2.17 30.14
CA LYS A 498 -5.81 -1.33 30.85
C LYS A 498 -7.22 -1.52 30.31
N ARG A 499 -7.38 -1.61 28.99
CA ARG A 499 -8.67 -1.84 28.32
C ARG A 499 -9.22 -3.22 28.68
N SER A 500 -8.36 -4.24 28.66
CA SER A 500 -8.68 -5.59 29.12
C SER A 500 -9.10 -5.63 30.59
N PHE A 501 -8.44 -4.84 31.45
CA PHE A 501 -8.76 -4.75 32.88
C PHE A 501 -10.08 -4.01 33.14
N GLN A 502 -10.36 -2.94 32.39
CA GLN A 502 -11.63 -2.21 32.44
C GLN A 502 -12.80 -3.07 31.94
N GLU A 503 -12.63 -3.83 30.85
CA GLU A 503 -13.61 -4.81 30.38
C GLU A 503 -13.86 -5.92 31.42
N PHE A 504 -12.83 -6.35 32.14
CA PHE A 504 -12.96 -7.33 33.23
C PHE A 504 -13.72 -6.78 34.44
N THR A 505 -13.53 -5.49 34.79
CA THR A 505 -14.27 -4.82 35.88
C THR A 505 -15.71 -4.43 35.55
N VAL A 506 -16.11 -4.44 34.27
CA VAL A 506 -17.52 -4.26 33.87
C VAL A 506 -18.30 -5.58 33.94
N TRP A 507 -17.60 -6.71 34.05
CA TRP A 507 -18.18 -8.06 34.19
C TRP A 507 -18.06 -8.66 35.61
N ALA A 508 -17.50 -7.91 36.57
CA ALA A 508 -17.42 -8.25 37.99
C ALA A 508 -18.25 -7.27 38.81
#